data_AF-A0A4Q3S3W8-F1
#
_entry.id   AF-A0A4Q3S3W8-F1
#
_cell.length_a   1.000
_cell.length_b   1.000
_cell.length_c   1.000
_cell.angle_alpha   90.00
_cell.angle_beta   90.00
_cell.angle_gamma   90.00
#
_symmetry.space_group_name_H-M   'P 1'
#
loop_
_entity.id
_entity.type
_entity.pdbx_description
1 polymer ?
#
loop_
_entity_poly.entity_id
_entity_poly.type
_entity_poly.pdbx_seq_one_letter_code
_entity_poly.pdbx_strand_id
1 'polypeptide(L)'
;MANPNDLSGWTIVFDLDGTLIETAPDLVGALTTVLVEEGLDPPPYEKLRMLIGRGGRWMALKALELAGALPTTTELDRLFERMLVVYRTRIADESRPYPGALDALDALTARGATLAICTNKRTELSIALFDALGLT
;
A
#
# COMPACT_ATOMS: atom_id res chain seq x y z
N MET A 1 -15.34 22.01 -31.75
CA MET A 1 -15.33 20.60 -31.29
C MET A 1 -14.49 20.56 -30.02
N ALA A 2 -14.95 19.87 -28.97
CA ALA A 2 -14.15 19.72 -27.75
C ALA A 2 -12.83 19.00 -28.09
N ASN A 3 -11.71 19.52 -27.60
CA ASN A 3 -10.42 18.86 -27.75
C ASN A 3 -10.49 17.54 -26.96
N PRO A 4 -10.35 16.35 -27.58
CA PRO A 4 -10.42 15.07 -26.86
C PRO A 4 -9.29 14.92 -25.83
N ASN A 5 -8.28 15.80 -25.86
CA ASN A 5 -7.22 15.86 -24.85
C ASN A 5 -7.53 16.77 -23.66
N ASP A 6 -8.61 17.56 -23.68
CA ASP A 6 -9.03 18.39 -22.55
C ASP A 6 -9.80 17.54 -21.53
N LEU A 7 -9.28 17.51 -20.31
CA LEU A 7 -9.83 16.79 -19.15
C LEU A 7 -10.39 17.75 -18.10
N SER A 8 -10.60 19.03 -18.43
CA SER A 8 -11.21 20.01 -17.52
C SER A 8 -12.55 19.51 -17.00
N GLY A 9 -12.71 19.50 -15.67
CA GLY A 9 -13.92 19.00 -14.99
C GLY A 9 -13.97 17.49 -14.78
N TRP A 10 -12.98 16.73 -15.26
CA TRP A 10 -12.86 15.31 -14.96
C TRP A 10 -12.19 15.11 -13.59
N THR A 11 -12.62 14.07 -12.87
CA THR A 11 -11.91 13.56 -11.69
C THR A 11 -11.43 12.15 -11.97
N ILE A 12 -10.12 11.92 -11.86
CA ILE A 12 -9.50 10.61 -12.06
C ILE A 12 -9.01 10.12 -10.72
N VAL A 13 -9.55 8.96 -10.31
CA VAL A 13 -9.27 8.37 -9.01
C VAL A 13 -8.34 7.18 -9.19
N PHE A 14 -7.22 7.18 -8.49
CA PHE A 14 -6.24 6.11 -8.49
C PHE A 14 -6.26 5.35 -7.17
N ASP A 15 -6.06 4.03 -7.23
CA ASP A 15 -5.52 3.32 -6.07
C ASP A 15 -4.02 3.65 -5.91
N LEU A 16 -3.45 3.31 -4.75
CA LEU A 16 -2.08 3.61 -4.39
C LEU A 16 -1.17 2.38 -4.49
N ASP A 17 -1.46 1.37 -3.68
CA ASP A 17 -0.61 0.19 -3.48
C ASP A 17 -0.65 -0.75 -4.68
N GLY A 18 0.47 -0.91 -5.37
CA GLY A 18 0.51 -1.73 -6.59
C GLY A 18 -0.11 -1.06 -7.81
N THR A 19 -0.46 0.23 -7.71
CA THR A 19 -0.97 1.05 -8.83
C THR A 19 -0.03 2.21 -9.12
N LEU A 20 0.14 3.15 -8.17
CA LEU A 20 1.04 4.29 -8.33
C LEU A 20 2.42 4.01 -7.73
N ILE A 21 2.44 3.32 -6.59
CA ILE A 21 3.66 3.04 -5.84
C ILE A 21 3.78 1.54 -5.63
N GLU A 22 4.96 1.01 -5.90
CA GLU A 22 5.31 -0.35 -5.55
C GLU A 22 5.68 -0.43 -4.07
N THR A 23 4.69 -0.72 -3.22
CA THR A 23 4.83 -0.72 -1.75
C THR A 23 5.00 -2.12 -1.15
N ALA A 24 5.03 -3.18 -1.97
CA ALA A 24 5.04 -4.53 -1.45
C ALA A 24 6.31 -4.91 -0.68
N PRO A 25 7.54 -4.51 -1.06
CA PRO A 25 8.73 -4.84 -0.28
C PRO A 25 8.60 -4.42 1.18
N ASP A 26 8.10 -3.21 1.43
CA ASP A 26 7.97 -2.67 2.78
C ASP A 26 6.79 -3.26 3.54
N LEU A 27 5.63 -3.43 2.88
CA LEU A 27 4.46 -4.06 3.50
C LEU A 27 4.71 -5.53 3.85
N VAL A 28 5.29 -6.30 2.92
CA VAL A 28 5.64 -7.70 3.13
C VAL A 28 6.77 -7.82 4.16
N GLY A 29 7.76 -6.93 4.13
CA GLY A 29 8.81 -6.87 5.15
C GLY A 29 8.24 -6.64 6.55
N ALA A 30 7.33 -5.68 6.72
CA ALA A 30 6.68 -5.42 8.00
C ALA A 30 5.88 -6.62 8.50
N LEU A 31 5.11 -7.24 7.62
CA LEU A 31 4.32 -8.43 7.95
C LEU A 31 5.21 -9.63 8.32
N THR A 32 6.28 -9.85 7.56
CA THR A 32 7.26 -10.92 7.81
C THR A 32 7.90 -10.75 9.19
N THR A 33 8.32 -9.53 9.54
CA THR A 33 8.84 -9.22 10.87
C THR A 33 7.86 -9.62 11.97
N VAL A 34 6.58 -9.26 11.83
CA VAL A 34 5.56 -9.61 12.85
C VAL A 34 5.33 -11.12 12.94
N LEU A 35 5.31 -11.85 11.81
CA LEU A 35 5.19 -13.31 11.84
C LEU A 35 6.36 -13.96 12.59
N VAL A 36 7.60 -13.50 12.34
CA VAL A 36 8.79 -13.99 13.03
C VAL A 36 8.76 -13.65 14.53
N GLU A 37 8.29 -12.46 14.91
CA GLU A 37 8.12 -12.07 16.32
C GLU A 37 7.16 -12.99 17.07
N GLU A 38 6.17 -13.56 16.37
CA GLU A 38 5.22 -14.55 16.91
C GLU A 38 5.72 -16.00 16.84
N GLY A 39 6.96 -16.22 16.40
CA GLY A 39 7.56 -17.54 16.26
C GLY A 39 6.98 -18.38 15.11
N LEU A 40 6.37 -17.73 14.11
CA LEU A 40 5.83 -18.37 12.92
C LEU A 40 6.82 -18.31 11.76
N ASP A 41 6.82 -19.35 10.92
CA ASP A 41 7.55 -19.36 9.66
C ASP A 41 6.80 -18.52 8.61
N PRO A 42 7.37 -17.41 8.12
CA PRO A 42 6.69 -16.55 7.17
C PRO A 42 6.47 -17.25 5.81
N PRO A 43 5.29 -17.10 5.20
CA PRO A 43 5.07 -17.57 3.84
C PRO A 43 6.02 -16.87 2.84
N PRO A 44 6.30 -17.49 1.67
CA PRO A 44 7.11 -16.87 0.62
C PRO A 44 6.61 -15.48 0.22
N TYR A 45 7.56 -14.59 -0.12
CA TYR A 45 7.30 -13.20 -0.49
C TYR A 45 6.18 -13.08 -1.53
N GLU A 46 6.21 -13.91 -2.57
CA GLU A 46 5.25 -13.89 -3.67
C GLU A 46 3.83 -14.18 -3.18
N LYS A 47 3.67 -15.08 -2.20
CA LYS A 47 2.35 -15.37 -1.62
C LYS A 47 1.83 -14.18 -0.82
N LEU A 48 2.70 -13.52 -0.04
CA LEU A 48 2.32 -12.36 0.75
C LEU A 48 2.04 -11.13 -0.12
N ARG A 49 2.81 -10.94 -1.20
CA ARG A 49 2.60 -9.89 -2.21
C ARG A 49 1.20 -9.97 -2.82
N MET A 50 0.72 -11.18 -3.12
CA MET A 50 -0.62 -11.38 -3.70
C MET A 50 -1.77 -11.00 -2.75
N LEU A 51 -1.49 -10.71 -1.48
CA LEU A 51 -2.48 -10.28 -0.50
C LEU A 51 -2.71 -8.75 -0.48
N ILE A 52 -1.88 -7.99 -1.18
CA ILE A 52 -1.94 -6.52 -1.20
C ILE A 52 -3.18 -6.04 -1.96
N GLY A 53 -3.74 -4.90 -1.52
CA GLY A 53 -4.89 -4.24 -2.16
C GLY A 53 -6.23 -4.47 -1.47
N ARG A 54 -6.36 -5.43 -0.55
CA ARG A 54 -7.60 -5.71 0.21
C ARG A 54 -7.64 -5.14 1.63
N GLY A 55 -6.67 -4.28 1.96
CA GLY A 55 -6.53 -3.66 3.27
C GLY A 55 -5.64 -4.44 4.24
N GLY A 56 -4.91 -3.70 5.10
CA GLY A 56 -3.86 -4.27 5.94
C GLY A 56 -4.35 -5.32 6.95
N ARG A 57 -5.55 -5.13 7.52
CA ARG A 57 -6.11 -6.10 8.48
C ARG A 57 -6.47 -7.43 7.82
N TRP A 58 -6.98 -7.39 6.58
CA TRP A 58 -7.26 -8.59 5.79
C TRP A 58 -5.96 -9.30 5.40
N MET A 59 -4.94 -8.54 4.99
CA MET A 59 -3.61 -9.06 4.68
C MET A 59 -2.97 -9.75 5.90
N ALA A 60 -3.04 -9.14 7.08
CA ALA A 60 -2.53 -9.73 8.33
C ALA A 60 -3.21 -11.06 8.67
N LEU A 61 -4.55 -11.14 8.58
CA LEU A 61 -5.29 -12.39 8.79
C LEU A 61 -4.83 -13.49 7.83
N LYS A 62 -4.77 -13.18 6.53
CA LYS A 62 -4.39 -14.18 5.51
C LYS A 62 -2.94 -14.62 5.63
N ALA A 63 -2.06 -13.75 6.07
CA ALA A 63 -0.68 -14.12 6.36
C ALA A 63 -0.58 -15.12 7.51
N LEU A 64 -1.32 -14.89 8.59
CA LEU A 64 -1.39 -15.80 9.74
C LEU A 64 -1.96 -17.17 9.33
N GLU A 65 -3.06 -17.18 8.57
CA GLU A 65 -3.64 -18.43 8.03
C GLU A 65 -2.62 -19.19 7.15
N LEU A 66 -1.89 -18.49 6.28
CA LEU A 66 -0.86 -19.09 5.43
C LEU A 66 0.35 -19.60 6.23
N ALA A 67 0.64 -18.99 7.38
CA ALA A 67 1.66 -19.43 8.33
C ALA A 67 1.16 -20.55 9.27
N GLY A 68 -0.07 -21.06 9.05
CA GLY A 68 -0.65 -22.15 9.83
C GLY A 68 -1.29 -21.74 11.15
N ALA A 69 -1.49 -20.44 11.39
CA ALA A 69 -2.12 -19.91 12.59
C ALA A 69 -3.61 -19.60 12.36
N LEU A 70 -4.42 -19.74 13.43
CA LEU A 70 -5.83 -19.38 13.46
C LEU A 70 -6.05 -18.36 14.59
N PRO A 71 -5.81 -17.06 14.35
CA PRO A 71 -5.87 -16.05 15.40
C PRO A 71 -7.32 -15.81 15.83
N THR A 72 -7.53 -15.58 17.13
CA THR A 72 -8.71 -14.91 17.64
C THR A 72 -8.78 -13.47 17.13
N THR A 73 -9.96 -12.84 17.22
CA THR A 73 -10.14 -11.43 16.83
C THR A 73 -9.16 -10.51 17.59
N THR A 74 -8.98 -10.75 18.90
CA THR A 74 -8.09 -9.95 19.76
C THR A 74 -6.62 -10.11 19.38
N GLU A 75 -6.17 -11.33 19.07
CA GLU A 75 -4.80 -11.56 18.60
C GLU A 75 -4.56 -10.87 17.26
N LEU A 76 -5.51 -10.98 16.34
CA LEU A 76 -5.40 -10.31 15.04
C LEU A 76 -5.36 -8.79 15.16
N ASP A 77 -6.13 -8.19 16.07
CA ASP A 77 -6.08 -6.74 16.30
C ASP A 77 -4.72 -6.31 16.86
N ARG A 78 -4.18 -7.04 17.85
CA ARG A 78 -2.83 -6.79 18.39
C ARG A 78 -1.76 -6.87 17.31
N LEU A 79 -1.81 -7.92 16.49
CA LEU A 79 -0.83 -8.18 15.44
C LEU A 79 -0.93 -7.16 14.31
N PHE A 80 -2.14 -6.76 13.95
CA PHE A 80 -2.35 -5.72 12.96
C PHE A 80 -1.78 -4.38 13.44
N GLU A 81 -2.04 -3.97 14.68
CA GLU A 81 -1.45 -2.74 15.24
C GLU A 81 0.08 -2.83 15.31
N ARG A 82 0.63 -4.00 15.69
CA ARG A 82 2.08 -4.23 15.64
C ARG A 82 2.63 -4.09 14.21
N MET A 83 1.95 -4.66 13.22
CA MET A 83 2.34 -4.56 11.81
C MET A 83 2.31 -3.12 11.32
N LEU A 84 1.33 -2.30 11.74
CA LEU A 84 1.30 -0.87 11.42
C LEU A 84 2.48 -0.11 12.03
N VAL A 85 2.90 -0.44 13.25
CA VAL A 85 4.09 0.15 13.89
C VAL A 85 5.35 -0.20 13.11
N VAL A 86 5.55 -1.47 12.76
CA VAL A 86 6.72 -1.91 11.97
C VAL A 86 6.70 -1.33 10.56
N TYR A 87 5.53 -1.25 9.93
CA TYR A 87 5.41 -0.67 8.59
C TYR A 87 5.76 0.81 8.57
N ARG A 88 5.39 1.57 9.61
CA ARG A 88 5.79 3.00 9.71
C ARG A 88 7.30 3.19 9.74
N THR A 89 8.05 2.29 10.37
CA THR A 89 9.53 2.40 10.39
C THR A 89 10.17 2.03 9.07
N ARG A 90 9.41 1.38 8.17
CA ARG A 90 9.83 0.95 6.84
C ARG A 90 9.05 1.66 5.73
N ILE A 91 8.44 2.82 6.02
CA ILE A 91 7.36 3.35 5.16
C ILE A 91 7.77 3.51 3.70
N ALA A 92 9.05 3.80 3.43
CA ALA A 92 9.60 4.00 2.10
C ALA A 92 11.05 3.49 1.94
N ASP A 93 11.48 2.49 2.73
CA ASP A 93 12.85 1.95 2.64
C ASP A 93 13.10 1.46 1.20
N GLU A 94 12.15 0.69 0.67
CA GLU A 94 12.21 0.04 -0.63
C GLU A 94 11.06 0.46 -1.57
N SER A 95 10.01 1.09 -1.04
CA SER A 95 8.85 1.53 -1.83
C SER A 95 9.22 2.62 -2.82
N ARG A 96 8.84 2.47 -4.09
CA ARG A 96 9.13 3.47 -5.15
C ARG A 96 7.94 3.64 -6.08
N PRO A 97 7.73 4.83 -6.67
CA PRO A 97 6.76 5.00 -7.75
C PRO A 97 7.04 4.02 -8.90
N TYR A 98 5.98 3.52 -9.53
CA TYR A 98 6.15 2.74 -10.75
C TYR A 98 6.75 3.60 -11.89
N PRO A 99 7.55 3.01 -12.79
CA PRO A 99 8.08 3.73 -13.95
C PRO A 99 6.97 4.43 -14.74
N GLY A 100 7.10 5.73 -14.96
CA GLY A 100 6.12 6.56 -15.68
C GLY A 100 4.86 6.93 -14.89
N ALA A 101 4.71 6.50 -13.63
CA ALA A 101 3.53 6.84 -12.83
C ALA A 101 3.43 8.35 -12.59
N LEU A 102 4.53 9.00 -12.17
CA LEU A 102 4.57 10.44 -11.91
C LEU A 102 4.35 11.23 -13.21
N ASP A 103 5.05 10.87 -14.29
CA ASP A 103 4.88 11.50 -15.61
C ASP A 103 3.42 11.42 -16.10
N ALA A 104 2.73 10.31 -15.84
CA ALA A 104 1.33 10.15 -16.19
C ALA A 104 0.43 11.08 -15.35
N LEU A 105 0.68 11.22 -14.05
CA LEU A 105 -0.06 12.15 -13.19
C LEU A 105 0.14 13.61 -13.65
N ASP A 106 1.38 14.00 -13.98
CA ASP A 106 1.70 15.32 -14.51
C ASP A 106 0.98 15.57 -15.85
N ALA A 107 1.01 14.60 -16.76
CA ALA A 107 0.34 14.71 -18.05
C ALA A 107 -1.19 14.83 -17.94
N LEU A 108 -1.81 14.12 -17.00
CA LEU A 108 -3.25 14.21 -16.75
C LEU A 108 -3.62 15.56 -16.11
N THR A 109 -2.81 16.03 -15.17
CA THR A 109 -2.99 17.34 -14.53
C THR A 109 -2.84 18.48 -15.54
N ALA A 110 -1.82 18.42 -16.42
CA ALA A 110 -1.60 19.40 -17.48
C ALA A 110 -2.76 19.49 -18.50
N ARG A 111 -3.57 18.43 -18.57
CA ARG A 111 -4.79 18.37 -19.40
C ARG A 111 -6.03 18.89 -18.68
N GLY A 112 -5.94 19.31 -17.42
CA GLY A 112 -7.03 19.89 -16.64
C GLY A 112 -7.79 18.90 -15.74
N ALA A 113 -7.32 17.67 -15.60
CA ALA A 113 -7.95 16.70 -14.70
C ALA A 113 -7.68 17.01 -13.23
N THR A 114 -8.69 16.84 -12.38
CA THR A 114 -8.50 16.71 -10.93
C THR A 114 -8.10 15.27 -10.60
N LEU A 115 -7.00 15.08 -9.87
CA LEU A 115 -6.56 13.75 -9.47
C LEU A 115 -6.89 13.49 -8.00
N ALA A 116 -7.30 12.27 -7.69
CA ALA A 116 -7.58 11.84 -6.33
C ALA A 116 -7.06 10.43 -6.08
N ILE A 117 -6.80 10.10 -4.82
CA ILE A 117 -6.41 8.76 -4.39
C ILE A 117 -7.55 8.14 -3.58
N CYS A 118 -7.91 6.91 -3.92
CA CYS A 118 -8.84 6.07 -3.16
C CYS A 118 -8.17 4.74 -2.89
N THR A 119 -7.74 4.52 -1.65
CA THR A 119 -6.96 3.34 -1.25
C THR A 119 -7.45 2.77 0.07
N ASN A 120 -7.22 1.46 0.27
CA ASN A 120 -7.45 0.78 1.54
C ASN A 120 -6.34 1.07 2.58
N LYS A 121 -5.25 1.73 2.19
CA LYS A 121 -4.22 2.18 3.11
C LYS A 121 -4.77 3.31 3.99
N ARG A 122 -4.49 3.25 5.30
CA ARG A 122 -4.86 4.30 6.25
C ARG A 122 -4.28 5.64 5.80
N THR A 123 -5.09 6.70 5.79
CA THR A 123 -4.72 8.01 5.24
C THR A 123 -3.39 8.54 5.78
N GLU A 124 -3.14 8.40 7.07
CA GLU A 124 -1.89 8.84 7.70
C GLU A 124 -0.65 8.08 7.21
N LEU A 125 -0.80 6.82 6.79
CA LEU A 125 0.30 6.05 6.19
C LEU A 125 0.52 6.45 4.74
N SER A 126 -0.55 6.78 4.02
CA SER A 126 -0.44 7.31 2.66
C SER A 126 0.27 8.66 2.64
N ILE A 127 -0.06 9.55 3.58
CA ILE A 127 0.63 10.84 3.75
C ILE A 127 2.11 10.63 4.11
N ALA A 128 2.40 9.80 5.12
CA ALA A 128 3.78 9.52 5.51
C ALA A 128 4.62 8.92 4.37
N LEU A 129 4.02 8.07 3.52
CA LEU A 129 4.66 7.52 2.33
C LEU A 129 4.97 8.63 1.31
N PHE A 130 4.03 9.53 1.04
CA PHE A 130 4.28 10.64 0.11
C PHE A 130 5.36 11.59 0.62
N ASP A 131 5.33 11.96 1.90
CA ASP A 131 6.36 12.80 2.51
C ASP A 131 7.75 12.15 2.42
N ALA A 132 7.84 10.85 2.74
CA ALA A 132 9.10 10.10 2.69
C ALA A 132 9.66 9.97 1.26
N LEU A 133 8.79 10.01 0.24
CA LEU A 133 9.17 9.96 -1.17
C LEU A 133 9.36 11.35 -1.81
N GLY A 134 9.15 12.44 -1.06
CA GLY A 134 9.23 13.80 -1.60
C GLY A 134 8.16 14.10 -2.65
N LEU A 135 6.95 13.56 -2.48
CA LEU A 135 5.81 13.70 -3.39
C LEU A 135 4.76 14.71 -2.88
N THR A 136 5.07 15.45 -1.82
CA THR A 136 4.25 16.53 -1.23
C THR A 136 4.87 17.91 -1.41
#